data_AF-A0A2E7CNI5-F1
#
_entry.id   AF-A0A2E7CNI5-F1
#
_cell.length_a   1.000
_cell.length_b   1.000
_cell.length_c   1.000
_cell.angle_alpha   90.00
_cell.angle_beta   90.00
_cell.angle_gamma   90.00
#
_symmetry.space_group_name_H-M   'P 1'
#
loop_
_entity.id
_entity.type
_entity.pdbx_description
1 polymer ?
#
loop_
_entity_poly.entity_id
_entity_poly.type
_entity_poly.pdbx_seq_one_letter_code
_entity_poly.pdbx_strand_id
1 'polypeptide(L)'
;MKNKCVFSTWNHRNNSSMDTYDVIVSKVHDVELTYLNQFDFKLLPLRNILDAAVSAQARYPGSDLVESCLVNISLFNKFKTHCDFIFRYESYSVCYIKKLCAILHVELTNFEVVTIMRELSNMLNSKDIVVEDDHSNPEYQKTLLSQQHNTSNGASNKFIQLSNTQLLRLLDDEQIESFLAEHGYI
;
A
#
# COMPACT_ATOMS: atom_id res chain seq x y z
N MET A 1 8.60 -7.29 24.40
CA MET A 1 9.59 -7.72 23.39
C MET A 1 10.87 -6.93 23.62
N LYS A 2 12.06 -7.55 23.46
CA LYS A 2 13.31 -6.78 23.32
C LYS A 2 13.13 -5.75 22.19
N ASN A 3 13.75 -4.57 22.30
CA ASN A 3 13.72 -3.55 21.25
C ASN A 3 14.35 -4.14 19.97
N LYS A 4 13.54 -4.69 19.07
CA LYS A 4 14.00 -5.09 17.74
C LYS A 4 14.40 -3.84 16.98
N CYS A 5 15.56 -3.85 16.35
CA CYS A 5 16.00 -2.80 15.47
C CYS A 5 15.37 -3.00 14.09
N VAL A 6 14.53 -2.06 13.67
CA VAL A 6 13.84 -2.09 12.37
C VAL A 6 14.49 -1.10 11.42
N PHE A 7 14.83 -1.54 10.22
CA PHE A 7 15.26 -0.68 9.13
C PHE A 7 14.21 -0.64 8.03
N SER A 8 13.70 0.55 7.73
CA SER A 8 12.67 0.77 6.72
C SER A 8 13.24 1.59 5.58
N THR A 9 13.10 1.10 4.34
CA THR A 9 13.66 1.79 3.18
C THR A 9 12.92 1.48 1.88
N TRP A 10 13.17 2.29 0.84
CA TRP A 10 12.69 2.02 -0.50
C TRP A 10 13.73 1.22 -1.28
N ASN A 11 13.30 0.18 -1.99
CA ASN A 11 14.14 -0.66 -2.85
C ASN A 11 15.45 -1.10 -2.17
N HIS A 12 15.36 -1.73 -0.99
CA HIS A 12 16.51 -2.24 -0.28
C HIS A 12 17.35 -3.16 -1.18
N ARG A 13 18.59 -2.78 -1.47
CA ARG A 13 19.52 -3.66 -2.17
C ARG A 13 20.41 -4.32 -1.14
N ASN A 14 20.53 -5.63 -1.24
CA ASN A 14 21.28 -6.47 -0.32
C ASN A 14 22.76 -6.05 -0.30
N ASN A 15 23.06 -5.07 0.54
CA ASN A 15 24.39 -4.63 0.90
C ASN A 15 24.65 -5.13 2.33
N SER A 16 25.91 -5.16 2.74
CA SER A 16 26.46 -5.72 3.99
C SER A 16 25.88 -5.20 5.33
N SER A 17 24.69 -4.60 5.35
CA SER A 17 23.96 -4.07 6.49
C SER A 17 22.94 -5.04 7.10
N MET A 18 22.80 -6.27 6.58
CA MET A 18 21.86 -7.27 7.13
C MET A 18 22.16 -7.64 8.59
N ASP A 19 23.42 -7.59 9.01
CA ASP A 19 23.83 -7.96 10.37
C ASP A 19 23.50 -6.89 11.44
N THR A 20 23.07 -5.70 11.02
CA THR A 20 22.82 -4.57 11.93
C THR A 20 21.38 -4.50 12.43
N TYR A 21 20.43 -5.13 11.74
CA TYR A 21 18.99 -4.94 11.98
C TYR A 21 18.28 -6.28 12.17
N ASP A 22 17.31 -6.32 13.08
CA ASP A 22 16.48 -7.52 13.33
C ASP A 22 15.40 -7.69 12.27
N VAL A 23 14.94 -6.59 11.66
CA VAL A 23 13.87 -6.57 10.66
C VAL A 23 14.19 -5.52 9.60
N ILE A 24 14.06 -5.90 8.33
CA ILE A 24 14.12 -4.98 7.19
C ILE A 24 12.73 -4.90 6.57
N VAL A 25 12.18 -3.69 6.48
CA VAL A 25 10.93 -3.40 5.78
C VAL A 25 11.28 -2.65 4.51
N SER A 26 11.02 -3.26 3.35
CA SER A 26 11.24 -2.59 2.07
C SER A 26 9.95 -2.33 1.31
N LYS A 27 9.73 -1.07 0.96
CA LYS A 27 8.69 -0.66 0.00
C LYS A 27 9.32 -0.68 -1.40
N VAL A 28 8.70 -1.36 -2.34
CA VAL A 28 9.18 -1.47 -3.72
C VAL A 28 8.05 -1.19 -4.71
N HIS A 29 8.40 -0.66 -5.87
CA HIS A 29 7.49 -0.44 -6.98
C HIS A 29 8.13 -0.95 -8.27
N ASP A 30 7.36 -1.70 -9.05
CA ASP A 30 7.75 -2.22 -10.37
C ASP A 30 9.19 -2.77 -10.46
N VAL A 31 9.47 -3.77 -9.63
CA VAL A 31 10.75 -4.49 -9.62
C VAL A 31 10.66 -5.80 -10.40
N GLU A 32 11.81 -6.37 -10.75
CA GLU A 32 11.90 -7.73 -11.26
C GLU A 32 11.44 -8.75 -10.22
N LEU A 33 10.79 -9.83 -10.65
CA LEU A 33 10.29 -10.86 -9.71
C LEU A 33 11.43 -11.53 -8.94
N THR A 34 12.60 -11.66 -9.56
CA THR A 34 13.80 -12.23 -8.92
C THR A 34 14.29 -11.40 -7.74
N TYR A 35 14.04 -10.08 -7.74
CA TYR A 35 14.38 -9.20 -6.63
C TYR A 35 13.54 -9.52 -5.37
N LEU A 36 12.33 -10.06 -5.53
CA LEU A 36 11.49 -10.42 -4.39
C LEU A 36 12.03 -11.61 -3.59
N ASN A 37 12.87 -12.45 -4.20
CA ASN A 37 13.41 -13.66 -3.57
C ASN A 37 14.29 -13.38 -2.34
N GLN A 38 14.72 -12.14 -2.13
CA GLN A 38 15.52 -11.76 -0.95
C GLN A 38 14.67 -11.51 0.30
N PHE A 39 13.33 -11.49 0.20
CA PHE A 39 12.44 -11.20 1.32
C PHE A 39 11.72 -12.46 1.81
N ASP A 40 11.68 -12.63 3.13
CA ASP A 40 10.98 -13.73 3.79
C ASP A 40 9.46 -13.61 3.64
N PHE A 41 8.93 -12.38 3.76
CA PHE A 41 7.50 -12.08 3.65
C PHE A 41 7.24 -10.95 2.65
N LYS A 42 6.22 -11.14 1.81
CA LYS A 42 5.84 -10.25 0.71
C LYS A 42 4.36 -9.90 0.86
N LEU A 43 4.10 -8.62 1.06
CA LEU A 43 2.75 -8.09 1.21
C LEU A 43 2.36 -7.33 -0.07
N LEU A 44 1.25 -7.70 -0.70
CA LEU A 44 0.73 -7.01 -1.87
C LEU A 44 -0.53 -6.22 -1.48
N PRO A 45 -0.49 -4.88 -1.45
CA PRO A 45 -1.70 -4.11 -1.22
C PRO A 45 -2.66 -4.24 -2.43
N LEU A 46 -3.95 -4.40 -2.14
CA LEU A 46 -5.05 -4.32 -3.10
C LEU A 46 -6.00 -3.20 -2.66
N ARG A 47 -6.40 -2.35 -3.61
CA ARG A 47 -7.34 -1.26 -3.41
C ARG A 47 -8.31 -1.24 -4.59
N ASN A 48 -9.50 -0.70 -4.39
CA ASN A 48 -10.40 -0.38 -5.51
C ASN A 48 -9.62 0.42 -6.56
N ILE A 49 -9.57 -0.08 -7.79
CA ILE A 49 -8.68 0.43 -8.83
C ILE A 49 -9.09 1.83 -9.29
N LEU A 50 -10.38 2.15 -9.24
CA LEU A 50 -10.90 3.48 -9.56
C LEU A 50 -10.41 4.52 -8.53
N ASP A 51 -10.40 4.11 -7.27
CA ASP A 51 -9.87 4.89 -6.14
C ASP A 51 -8.37 5.14 -6.25
N ALA A 52 -7.62 4.13 -6.71
CA ALA A 52 -6.21 4.24 -7.00
C ALA A 52 -5.93 5.22 -8.15
N ALA A 53 -6.71 5.15 -9.25
CA ALA A 53 -6.60 6.06 -10.38
C ALA A 53 -6.91 7.52 -9.99
N VAL A 54 -7.98 7.77 -9.20
CA VAL A 54 -8.27 9.11 -8.67
C VAL A 54 -7.13 9.63 -7.78
N SER A 55 -6.54 8.75 -6.97
CA SER A 55 -5.40 9.11 -6.12
C SER A 55 -4.16 9.44 -6.94
N ALA A 56 -3.91 8.72 -8.03
CA ALA A 56 -2.82 8.98 -8.96
C ALA A 56 -3.02 10.32 -9.68
N GLN A 57 -4.21 10.60 -10.20
CA GLN A 57 -4.54 11.86 -10.87
C GLN A 57 -4.40 13.08 -9.94
N ALA A 58 -4.73 12.93 -8.66
CA ALA A 58 -4.51 14.00 -7.66
C ALA A 58 -3.02 14.30 -7.46
N ARG A 59 -2.14 13.29 -7.57
CA ARG A 59 -0.68 13.45 -7.45
C ARG A 59 -0.05 13.94 -8.75
N TYR A 60 -0.56 13.47 -9.89
CA TYR A 60 -0.06 13.75 -11.23
C TYR A 60 -1.20 14.30 -12.09
N PRO A 61 -1.47 15.62 -12.03
CA PRO A 61 -2.52 16.23 -12.82
C PRO A 61 -2.35 15.95 -14.31
N GLY A 62 -3.41 15.44 -14.95
CA GLY A 62 -3.39 15.06 -16.37
C GLY A 62 -3.19 13.56 -16.63
N SER A 63 -2.93 12.74 -15.61
CA SER A 63 -2.95 11.27 -15.77
C SER A 63 -4.32 10.78 -16.24
N ASP A 64 -4.33 9.91 -17.25
CA ASP A 64 -5.54 9.24 -17.73
C ASP A 64 -5.99 8.16 -16.74
N LEU A 65 -7.28 8.17 -16.42
CA LEU A 65 -7.85 7.27 -15.40
C LEU A 65 -7.84 5.81 -15.88
N VAL A 66 -8.12 5.55 -17.16
CA VAL A 66 -8.15 4.19 -17.72
C VAL A 66 -6.75 3.62 -17.72
N GLU A 67 -5.77 4.36 -18.24
CA GLU A 67 -4.36 3.96 -18.23
C GLU A 67 -3.87 3.70 -16.80
N SER A 68 -4.21 4.58 -15.86
CA SER A 68 -3.86 4.41 -14.44
C SER A 68 -4.42 3.11 -13.86
N CYS A 69 -5.67 2.75 -14.20
CA CYS A 69 -6.25 1.48 -13.79
C CYS A 69 -5.50 0.29 -14.40
N LEU A 70 -5.29 0.29 -15.72
CA LEU A 70 -4.65 -0.81 -16.44
C LEU A 70 -3.21 -1.06 -15.97
N VAL A 71 -2.44 -0.01 -15.70
CA VAL A 71 -1.08 -0.13 -15.12
C VAL A 71 -1.13 -0.82 -13.77
N ASN A 72 -2.07 -0.43 -12.89
CA ASN A 72 -2.18 -1.05 -11.57
C ASN A 72 -2.68 -2.51 -11.65
N ILE A 73 -3.59 -2.82 -12.57
CA ILE A 73 -4.05 -4.21 -12.83
C ILE A 73 -2.87 -5.07 -13.29
N SER A 74 -2.09 -4.56 -14.25
CA SER A 74 -0.89 -5.23 -14.76
C SER A 74 0.12 -5.52 -13.64
N LEU A 75 0.41 -4.52 -12.80
CA LEU A 75 1.30 -4.68 -11.64
C LEU A 75 0.75 -5.70 -10.63
N PHE A 76 -0.55 -5.64 -10.30
CA PHE A 76 -1.17 -6.60 -9.41
C PHE A 76 -1.05 -8.02 -9.95
N ASN A 77 -1.38 -8.24 -11.22
CA ASN A 77 -1.30 -9.54 -11.87
C ASN A 77 0.15 -10.06 -11.95
N LYS A 78 1.13 -9.18 -12.15
CA LYS A 78 2.57 -9.52 -12.09
C LYS A 78 2.98 -10.07 -10.73
N PHE A 79 2.46 -9.51 -9.63
CA PHE A 79 2.93 -9.83 -8.27
C PHE A 79 2.02 -10.78 -7.46
N LYS A 80 0.73 -10.94 -7.80
CA LYS A 80 -0.26 -11.64 -6.95
C LYS A 80 0.11 -13.09 -6.64
N THR A 81 0.75 -13.80 -7.57
CA THR A 81 1.20 -15.18 -7.38
C THR A 81 2.53 -15.31 -6.65
N HIS A 82 3.17 -14.18 -6.32
CA HIS A 82 4.49 -14.10 -5.69
C HIS A 82 4.44 -13.42 -4.32
N CYS A 83 3.25 -13.28 -3.73
CA CYS A 83 3.07 -12.66 -2.42
C CYS A 83 2.51 -13.66 -1.40
N ASP A 84 2.85 -13.44 -0.12
CA ASP A 84 2.41 -14.27 0.99
C ASP A 84 1.05 -13.81 1.54
N PHE A 85 0.73 -12.53 1.34
CA PHE A 85 -0.53 -11.94 1.76
C PHE A 85 -0.95 -10.78 0.86
N ILE A 86 -2.20 -10.84 0.39
CA ILE A 86 -2.84 -9.72 -0.29
C ILE A 86 -3.59 -8.91 0.76
N PHE A 87 -3.18 -7.66 0.97
CA PHE A 87 -3.76 -6.74 1.93
C PHE A 87 -4.79 -5.82 1.24
N ARG A 88 -6.07 -6.14 1.37
CA ARG A 88 -7.18 -5.34 0.86
C ARG A 88 -7.42 -4.12 1.75
N TYR A 89 -7.21 -2.94 1.19
CA TYR A 89 -7.30 -1.65 1.88
C TYR A 89 -8.66 -1.45 2.56
N GLU A 90 -9.74 -1.81 1.88
CA GLU A 90 -11.11 -1.63 2.38
C GLU A 90 -11.51 -2.67 3.45
N SER A 91 -10.72 -3.73 3.64
CA SER A 91 -10.94 -4.76 4.67
C SER A 91 -10.25 -4.46 6.00
N TYR A 92 -9.65 -3.26 6.14
CA TYR A 92 -8.88 -2.88 7.32
C TYR A 92 -9.70 -2.97 8.60
N SER A 93 -9.32 -3.91 9.48
CA SER A 93 -10.00 -4.20 10.74
C SER A 93 -9.07 -4.94 11.69
N VAL A 94 -9.42 -5.00 12.98
CA VAL A 94 -8.64 -5.76 13.99
C VAL A 94 -8.46 -7.22 13.58
N CYS A 95 -9.53 -7.87 13.09
CA CYS A 95 -9.47 -9.25 12.63
C CYS A 95 -8.51 -9.41 11.43
N TYR A 96 -8.52 -8.45 10.51
CA TYR A 96 -7.67 -8.49 9.33
C TYR A 96 -6.19 -8.29 9.67
N ILE A 97 -5.87 -7.36 10.58
CA ILE A 97 -4.51 -7.17 11.09
C ILE A 97 -4.04 -8.43 11.83
N LYS A 98 -4.91 -9.07 12.63
CA LYS A 98 -4.58 -10.33 13.31
C LYS A 98 -4.21 -11.47 12.36
N LYS A 99 -4.83 -11.55 11.18
CA LYS A 99 -4.45 -12.51 10.13
C LYS A 99 -3.02 -12.24 9.63
N LEU A 100 -2.69 -10.97 9.38
CA LEU A 100 -1.33 -10.57 9.02
C LEU A 100 -0.33 -10.88 10.14
N CYS A 101 -0.67 -10.60 11.40
CA CYS A 101 0.17 -10.94 12.55
C CYS A 101 0.50 -12.44 12.62
N ALA A 102 -0.46 -13.31 12.31
CA ALA A 102 -0.23 -14.75 12.28
C ALA A 102 0.79 -15.17 11.21
N ILE A 103 0.73 -14.54 10.02
CA ILE A 103 1.68 -14.77 8.91
C ILE A 103 3.08 -14.29 9.30
N LEU A 104 3.17 -13.11 9.91
CA LEU A 104 4.44 -12.52 10.35
C LEU A 104 4.99 -13.13 11.65
N HIS A 105 4.28 -14.11 12.24
CA HIS A 105 4.58 -14.68 13.55
C HIS A 105 4.77 -13.61 14.65
N VAL A 106 3.91 -12.59 14.63
CA VAL A 106 3.87 -11.51 15.63
C VAL A 106 2.67 -11.72 16.54
N GLU A 107 2.92 -11.73 17.85
CA GLU A 107 1.85 -11.78 18.85
C GLU A 107 1.51 -10.36 19.32
N LEU A 108 0.34 -9.88 18.91
CA LEU A 108 -0.27 -8.65 19.44
C LEU A 108 -1.61 -8.98 20.06
N THR A 109 -1.96 -8.35 21.17
CA THR A 109 -3.31 -8.34 21.72
C THR A 109 -4.26 -7.49 20.86
N ASN A 110 -5.58 -7.66 21.02
CA ASN A 110 -6.54 -6.80 20.32
C ASN A 110 -6.37 -5.32 20.71
N PHE A 111 -5.99 -5.05 21.97
CA PHE A 111 -5.78 -3.69 22.45
C PHE A 111 -4.55 -3.03 21.81
N GLU A 112 -3.45 -3.77 21.65
CA GLU A 112 -2.27 -3.28 20.93
C GLU A 112 -2.58 -3.00 19.45
N VAL A 113 -3.34 -3.89 18.80
CA VAL A 113 -3.80 -3.66 17.42
C VAL A 113 -4.64 -2.38 17.32
N VAL A 114 -5.62 -2.19 18.21
CA VAL A 114 -6.44 -0.97 18.24
C VAL A 114 -5.58 0.28 18.49
N THR A 115 -4.55 0.16 19.34
CA THR A 115 -3.61 1.26 19.61
C THR A 115 -2.83 1.65 18.36
N ILE A 116 -2.28 0.67 17.63
CA ILE A 116 -1.60 0.89 16.35
C ILE A 116 -2.53 1.51 15.32
N MET A 117 -3.78 1.00 15.21
CA MET A 117 -4.77 1.55 14.28
C MET A 117 -5.08 3.03 14.58
N ARG A 118 -5.17 3.39 15.87
CA ARG A 118 -5.38 4.77 16.31
C ARG A 118 -4.18 5.66 15.99
N GLU A 119 -2.96 5.18 16.25
CA GLU A 119 -1.72 5.90 15.91
C GLU A 119 -1.63 6.16 14.41
N LEU A 120 -1.89 5.14 13.58
CA LEU A 120 -1.94 5.30 12.13
C LEU A 120 -2.99 6.32 11.69
N SER A 121 -4.19 6.27 12.27
CA SER A 121 -5.25 7.25 11.99
C SER A 121 -4.81 8.67 12.35
N ASN A 122 -4.11 8.86 13.46
CA ASN A 122 -3.58 10.17 13.85
C ASN A 122 -2.50 10.65 12.86
N MET A 123 -1.60 9.76 12.43
CA MET A 123 -0.58 10.09 11.43
C MET A 123 -1.19 10.49 10.09
N LEU A 124 -2.19 9.75 9.61
CA LEU A 124 -2.88 10.04 8.35
C LEU A 124 -3.63 11.38 8.35
N ASN A 125 -4.02 11.87 9.53
CA ASN A 125 -4.69 13.17 9.68
C ASN A 125 -3.74 14.29 10.11
N SER A 126 -2.46 13.98 10.36
CA SER A 126 -1.48 14.97 10.79
C SER A 126 -0.97 15.80 9.61
N LYS A 127 -0.81 17.09 9.83
CA LYS A 127 -0.14 18.01 8.88
C LYS A 127 1.38 18.01 9.04
N ASP A 128 1.90 17.32 10.05
CA ASP A 128 3.32 17.30 10.41
C ASP A 128 4.08 16.12 9.78
N ILE A 129 3.42 15.32 8.93
CA ILE A 129 4.12 14.30 8.13
C ILE A 129 4.98 14.97 7.06
N VAL A 130 6.08 14.33 6.66
CA VAL A 130 7.02 14.85 5.66
C VAL A 130 6.29 15.15 4.36
N VAL A 131 6.56 16.30 3.73
CA VAL A 131 5.81 16.76 2.55
C VAL A 131 6.02 15.81 1.37
N GLU A 132 7.27 15.48 1.09
CA GLU A 132 7.69 14.68 -0.08
C GLU A 132 8.38 13.37 0.34
N ASP A 133 8.64 12.51 -0.63
CA ASP A 133 9.41 11.28 -0.40
C ASP A 133 10.91 11.59 -0.24
N ASP A 134 11.31 11.96 0.98
CA ASP A 134 12.70 12.23 1.30
C ASP A 134 13.33 11.03 2.01
N HIS A 135 14.05 10.20 1.24
CA HIS A 135 14.76 9.03 1.76
C HIS A 135 15.94 9.37 2.67
N SER A 136 16.35 10.63 2.79
CA SER A 136 17.34 11.07 3.77
C SER A 136 16.71 11.54 5.09
N ASN A 137 15.39 11.77 5.10
CA ASN A 137 14.67 12.24 6.27
C ASN A 137 14.36 11.09 7.25
N PRO A 138 14.83 11.16 8.51
CA PRO A 138 14.59 10.11 9.50
C PRO A 138 13.11 9.85 9.83
N GLU A 139 12.25 10.89 9.81
CA GLU A 139 10.81 10.73 10.06
C GLU A 139 10.10 10.04 8.89
N TYR A 140 10.51 10.36 7.66
CA TYR A 140 10.03 9.63 6.49
C TYR A 140 10.49 8.17 6.55
N GLN A 141 11.77 7.90 6.85
CA GLN A 141 12.28 6.53 6.94
C GLN A 141 11.52 5.68 7.97
N LYS A 142 11.12 6.24 9.12
CA LYS A 142 10.34 5.50 10.15
C LYS A 142 9.00 4.97 9.62
N THR A 143 8.37 5.66 8.68
CA THR A 143 6.95 5.47 8.36
C THR A 143 6.69 5.17 6.88
N LEU A 144 7.63 5.56 6.00
CA LEU A 144 7.50 5.60 4.55
C LEU A 144 6.24 6.35 4.07
N LEU A 145 5.79 7.31 4.87
CA LEU A 145 4.58 8.12 4.67
C LEU A 145 4.95 9.58 4.39
N SER A 146 4.41 10.13 3.31
CA SER A 146 4.52 11.55 2.95
C SER A 146 3.17 12.16 2.61
N GLN A 147 3.05 13.50 2.67
CA GLN A 147 1.83 14.21 2.30
C GLN A 147 1.46 13.97 0.84
N GLN A 148 2.45 13.94 -0.06
CA GLN A 148 2.25 13.66 -1.49
C GLN A 148 1.58 12.31 -1.75
N HIS A 149 1.84 11.29 -0.92
CA HIS A 149 1.21 9.97 -1.03
C HIS A 149 -0.08 9.85 -0.23
N ASN A 150 -0.27 10.69 0.79
CA ASN A 150 -1.46 10.73 1.62
C ASN A 150 -2.50 11.73 1.09
N THR A 151 -2.87 11.62 -0.19
CA THR A 151 -3.78 12.59 -0.86
C THR A 151 -5.21 12.60 -0.32
N SER A 152 -5.52 11.81 0.70
CA SER A 152 -6.89 11.70 1.24
C SER A 152 -7.00 11.32 2.70
N ASN A 153 -5.92 11.42 3.47
CA ASN A 153 -5.95 11.09 4.89
C ASN A 153 -6.52 9.69 5.16
N GLY A 154 -6.22 8.73 4.26
CA GLY A 154 -6.71 7.35 4.33
C GLY A 154 -8.15 7.10 3.86
N ALA A 155 -8.85 8.08 3.27
CA ALA A 155 -10.21 7.86 2.77
C ALA A 155 -10.27 6.88 1.58
N SER A 156 -11.34 6.07 1.56
CA SER A 156 -11.75 5.15 0.49
C SER A 156 -13.03 5.66 -0.21
N ASN A 157 -13.38 5.06 -1.34
CA ASN A 157 -14.54 5.41 -2.17
C ASN A 157 -14.48 6.84 -2.73
N LYS A 158 -13.29 7.31 -3.11
CA LYS A 158 -13.09 8.57 -3.83
C LYS A 158 -13.75 8.59 -5.21
N PHE A 159 -13.87 7.43 -5.86
CA PHE A 159 -14.43 7.33 -7.21
C PHE A 159 -15.88 7.87 -7.30
N ILE A 160 -16.59 8.02 -6.17
CA ILE A 160 -17.92 8.65 -6.12
C ILE A 160 -17.92 10.11 -6.60
N GLN A 161 -16.76 10.76 -6.64
CA GLN A 161 -16.60 12.13 -7.11
C GLN A 161 -16.47 12.22 -8.65
N LEU A 162 -16.26 11.08 -9.33
CA LEU A 162 -16.19 11.03 -10.78
C LEU A 162 -17.56 11.32 -11.39
N SER A 163 -17.57 12.04 -12.52
CA SER A 163 -18.79 12.20 -13.32
C SER A 163 -19.24 10.84 -13.89
N ASN A 164 -20.54 10.72 -14.18
CA ASN A 164 -21.08 9.51 -14.82
C ASN A 164 -20.34 9.16 -16.12
N THR A 165 -19.97 10.16 -16.93
CA THR A 165 -19.21 9.94 -18.16
C THR A 165 -17.83 9.32 -17.90
N GLN A 166 -17.14 9.76 -16.84
CA GLN A 166 -15.85 9.17 -16.46
C GLN A 166 -16.01 7.75 -15.93
N LEU A 167 -17.03 7.50 -15.12
CA LEU A 167 -17.32 6.17 -14.60
C LEU A 167 -17.69 5.18 -15.70
N LEU A 168 -18.57 5.57 -16.62
CA LEU A 168 -18.94 4.74 -17.78
C LEU A 168 -17.70 4.42 -18.62
N ARG A 169 -16.87 5.42 -18.95
CA ARG A 169 -15.62 5.19 -19.68
C ARG A 169 -14.69 4.18 -18.99
N LEU A 170 -14.65 4.16 -17.66
CA LEU A 170 -13.83 3.20 -16.90
C LEU A 170 -14.44 1.81 -16.86
N LEU A 171 -15.77 1.71 -16.76
CA LEU A 171 -16.50 0.44 -16.70
C LEU A 171 -16.76 -0.19 -18.07
N ASP A 172 -16.66 0.59 -19.16
CA ASP A 172 -16.71 0.10 -20.54
C ASP A 172 -15.44 -0.67 -20.93
N ASP A 173 -14.37 -0.58 -20.13
CA ASP A 173 -13.14 -1.38 -20.32
C ASP A 173 -13.27 -2.74 -19.62
N GLU A 174 -13.34 -3.81 -20.41
CA GLU A 174 -13.56 -5.19 -19.93
C GLU A 174 -12.50 -5.64 -18.90
N GLN A 175 -11.26 -5.18 -19.00
CA GLN A 175 -10.22 -5.55 -18.04
C GLN A 175 -10.47 -4.89 -16.69
N ILE A 176 -10.89 -3.62 -16.68
CA ILE A 176 -11.22 -2.89 -15.46
C ILE A 176 -12.46 -3.50 -14.80
N GLU A 177 -13.52 -3.72 -15.56
CA GLU A 177 -14.76 -4.34 -15.07
C GLU A 177 -14.49 -5.73 -14.47
N SER A 178 -13.79 -6.59 -15.23
CA SER A 178 -13.46 -7.95 -14.77
C SER A 178 -12.62 -7.94 -13.49
N PHE A 179 -11.65 -7.05 -13.38
CA PHE A 179 -10.83 -6.91 -12.18
C PHE A 179 -11.64 -6.48 -10.96
N LEU A 180 -12.55 -5.51 -11.14
CA LEU A 180 -13.45 -5.06 -10.08
C LEU A 180 -14.38 -6.20 -9.62
N ALA A 181 -14.93 -6.97 -10.55
CA ALA A 181 -15.80 -8.12 -10.25
C ALA A 181 -15.03 -9.26 -9.55
N GLU A 182 -13.86 -9.66 -10.07
CA GLU A 182 -12.99 -10.72 -9.48
C GLU A 182 -12.69 -10.43 -8.00
N HIS A 183 -12.50 -9.16 -7.67
CA HIS A 183 -12.14 -8.72 -6.33
C HIS A 183 -13.32 -8.18 -5.50
N GLY A 184 -14.55 -8.30 -6.01
CA GLY A 184 -15.78 -7.94 -5.29
C GLY A 184 -15.85 -6.45 -4.95
N TYR A 185 -15.57 -5.59 -5.92
CA TYR A 185 -15.75 -4.14 -5.85
C TYR A 185 -17.02 -3.65 -6.57
N ILE A 186 -17.59 -4.50 -7.44
CA ILE A 186 -18.90 -4.33 -8.11
C ILE A 186 -19.66 -5.66 -8.07
#